data_AF-N6Z5A7-F1
#
_entry.id   AF-N6Z5A7-F1
#
_cell.length_a   1.000
_cell.length_b   1.000
_cell.length_c   1.000
_cell.angle_alpha   90.00
_cell.angle_beta   90.00
_cell.angle_gamma   90.00
#
_symmetry.space_group_name_H-M   'P 1'
#
loop_
_entity.id
_entity.type
_entity.pdbx_description
1 polymer ?
#
loop_
_entity_poly.entity_id
_entity_poly.type
_entity_poly.pdbx_seq_one_letter_code
_entity_poly.pdbx_strand_id
1 'polypeptide(L)' 'MPCVFIRDIPEREAIDTARRAGIDLLGLAALHTSTKHKAGFLMGFAAYTRDELEVAVKKLASVLLALGRR' A
#
# COMPACT_ATOMS: atom_id res chain seq x y z
N MET A 1 0.45 -9.79 5.45
CA MET A 1 0.15 -10.34 4.10
C MET A 1 0.78 -9.42 3.06
N PRO A 2 1.65 -9.91 2.16
CA PRO A 2 2.24 -9.09 1.10
C PRO A 2 1.23 -8.79 -0.01
N CYS A 3 1.04 -7.51 -0.33
CA CYS A 3 0.23 -7.03 -1.44
C CYS A 3 1.16 -6.54 -2.55
N VAL A 4 1.18 -7.26 -3.69
CA VAL A 4 2.01 -6.91 -4.85
C VAL A 4 1.19 -6.10 -5.84
N PHE A 5 1.77 -5.03 -6.40
CA PHE A 5 1.08 -4.27 -7.44
C PHE A 5 0.93 -5.07 -8.73
N ILE A 6 -0.26 -5.00 -9.33
CA ILE A 6 -0.57 -5.58 -10.65
C ILE A 6 -0.53 -4.54 -11.77
N ARG A 7 -0.29 -3.27 -11.43
CA ARG A 7 -0.15 -2.13 -12.33
C ARG A 7 1.18 -1.45 -12.04
N ASP A 8 1.68 -0.71 -13.03
CA ASP A 8 2.89 0.09 -12.87
C ASP A 8 2.58 1.33 -12.01
N ILE A 9 2.74 1.18 -10.70
CA ILE A 9 2.55 2.25 -9.70
C ILE A 9 3.87 2.39 -8.94
N PRO A 10 4.46 3.59 -8.85
CA PRO A 10 5.65 3.82 -8.05
C PRO A 10 5.39 3.53 -6.57
N GLU A 11 6.09 2.55 -6.00
CA GLU A 11 5.88 2.10 -4.61
C GLU A 11 6.00 3.24 -3.60
N ARG A 12 7.01 4.09 -3.76
CA ARG A 12 7.24 5.23 -2.88
C ARG A 12 6.08 6.23 -2.93
N GLU A 13 5.54 6.51 -4.11
CA GLU A 13 4.42 7.45 -4.26
C GLU A 13 3.14 6.88 -3.63
N ALA A 14 2.92 5.57 -3.77
CA ALA A 14 1.81 4.88 -3.11
C ALA A 14 1.90 4.97 -1.58
N ILE A 15 3.07 4.68 -1.00
CA ILE A 15 3.30 4.76 0.45
C ILE A 15 3.13 6.19 0.96
N ASP A 16 3.74 7.17 0.31
CA ASP A 16 3.67 8.57 0.74
C ASP A 16 2.25 9.12 0.65
N THR A 17 1.49 8.73 -0.38
CA THR A 17 0.10 9.16 -0.54
C THR A 17 -0.83 8.45 0.46
N ALA A 18 -0.61 7.17 0.72
CA ALA A 18 -1.33 6.43 1.77
C ALA A 18 -1.07 7.03 3.16
N ARG A 19 0.18 7.39 3.48
CA ARG A 19 0.55 8.04 4.73
C ARG A 19 -0.17 9.39 4.90
N ARG A 20 -0.25 10.20 3.85
CA ARG A 20 -1.03 11.45 3.84
C ARG A 20 -2.54 11.21 4.06
N ALA A 21 -3.05 10.04 3.68
CA ALA A 21 -4.43 9.63 3.93
C ALA A 21 -4.64 8.96 5.32
N GLY A 22 -3.59 8.91 6.16
CA GLY A 22 -3.64 8.30 7.49
C GLY A 22 -3.53 6.78 7.50
N ILE A 23 -2.99 6.17 6.44
CA ILE A 23 -2.75 4.73 6.33
C ILE A 23 -1.25 4.50 6.33
N ASP A 24 -0.72 3.81 7.33
CA ASP A 24 0.70 3.45 7.35
C ASP A 24 0.91 2.12 6.60
N LEU A 25 1.84 2.15 5.65
CA LEU A 25 2.20 1.02 4.79
C LEU A 25 3.70 0.81 4.85
N LEU A 26 4.12 -0.46 4.84
CA LEU A 26 5.52 -0.84 4.74
C LEU A 26 5.81 -1.35 3.32
N GLY A 27 6.69 -0.69 2.58
CA GLY A 27 7.05 -1.09 1.21
C GLY A 27 7.69 -2.47 1.12
N LEU A 28 7.37 -3.23 0.08
CA LEU A 28 7.95 -4.56 -0.14
C LEU A 28 9.37 -4.48 -0.69
N ALA A 29 9.70 -3.48 -1.50
CA ALA A 29 11.02 -3.37 -2.11
C ALA A 29 12.15 -3.28 -1.06
N ALA A 30 11.89 -2.61 0.07
CA ALA A 30 12.84 -2.48 1.19
C ALA A 30 13.06 -3.79 1.98
N LEU A 31 12.19 -4.79 1.81
CA LEU A 31 12.26 -6.07 2.50
C LEU A 31 12.93 -7.17 1.66
N HIS A 32 13.22 -6.90 0.39
CA HIS A 32 13.88 -7.85 -0.50
C HIS A 32 15.40 -7.65 -0.53
N THR A 33 16.14 -8.69 -0.18
CA THR A 33 17.61 -8.75 -0.25
C THR A 33 18.14 -9.11 -1.65
N SER A 34 17.25 -9.40 -2.60
CA SER A 34 17.56 -9.82 -3.97
C SER A 34 17.11 -8.76 -4.98
N THR A 35 17.82 -8.66 -6.11
CA THR A 35 17.62 -7.67 -7.18
C THR A 35 16.27 -7.73 -7.90
N LYS A 36 15.48 -8.79 -7.66
CA LYS A 36 14.10 -8.92 -8.17
C LYS A 36 13.12 -8.24 -7.21
N HIS A 37 13.19 -6.91 -7.12
CA HIS A 37 12.26 -6.13 -6.31
C HIS A 37 10.86 -6.16 -6.95
N LYS A 38 9.87 -6.64 -6.18
CA LYS A 38 8.45 -6.52 -6.55
C LYS A 38 7.88 -5.32 -5.81
N ALA A 39 7.35 -4.37 -6.57
CA ALA A 39 6.68 -3.21 -6.00
C ALA A 39 5.39 -3.63 -5.29
N GLY A 40 5.19 -3.14 -4.08
CA GLY A 40 4.00 -3.40 -3.29
C GLY A 40 4.15 -3.00 -1.84
N PHE A 41 3.29 -3.50 -0.96
CA PHE A 41 3.34 -3.17 0.45
C PHE A 41 2.87 -4.31 1.35
N LEU A 42 3.30 -4.27 2.60
CA LEU A 42 2.65 -4.94 3.72
C LEU A 42 1.69 -3.94 4.39
N MET A 43 0.50 -4.43 4.69
CA MET A 43 -0.46 -3.71 5.53
C MET A 43 -0.56 -4.39 6.88
N GLY A 44 -0.43 -3.60 7.94
CA GLY A 44 -0.59 -4.03 9.33
C GLY A 44 -2.06 -4.07 9.71
N PHE A 45 -2.69 -5.25 9.67
CA PHE A 45 -4.11 -5.42 9.97
C PHE A 45 -4.39 -5.79 11.44
N ALA A 46 -3.38 -6.17 12.21
CA ALA A 46 -3.54 -6.86 13.49
C ALA A 46 -4.23 -6.02 14.58
N ALA A 47 -4.20 -4.69 14.46
CA ALA A 47 -4.79 -3.76 15.44
C ALA A 47 -6.17 -3.22 15.06
N TYR A 48 -6.67 -3.52 13.85
CA TYR A 48 -7.92 -2.94 13.34
C TYR A 48 -9.12 -3.81 13.73
N THR A 49 -10.19 -3.15 14.18
CA THR A 49 -11.53 -3.75 14.14
C THR A 49 -11.99 -3.92 12.69
N ARG A 50 -13.04 -4.71 12.47
CA ARG A 50 -13.63 -4.92 11.13
C ARG A 50 -14.01 -3.60 10.45
N ASP A 51 -14.63 -2.68 11.19
CA ASP A 51 -15.12 -1.42 10.62
C ASP A 51 -13.97 -0.48 10.28
N GLU A 52 -12.95 -0.41 11.15
CA GLU A 52 -11.75 0.38 10.89
C GLU A 52 -10.98 -0.18 9.69
N LEU A 53 -10.92 -1.51 9.56
CA LEU A 53 -10.31 -2.17 8.41
C LEU A 53 -11.04 -1.81 7.11
N GLU A 54 -12.37 -1.85 7.11
CA GLU A 54 -13.17 -1.48 5.93
C GLU A 54 -12.91 -0.02 5.52
N VAL A 55 -12.89 0.90 6.49
CA VAL A 55 -12.58 2.31 6.24
C VAL A 55 -11.17 2.49 5.70
N ALA A 56 -10.17 1.80 6.27
CA ALA A 56 -8.79 1.87 5.83
C ALA A 56 -8.62 1.33 4.39
N VAL A 57 -9.24 0.20 4.07
CA VAL A 57 -9.19 -0.39 2.71
C VAL A 57 -9.87 0.52 1.68
N LYS A 58 -11.02 1.12 2.02
CA LYS A 58 -11.70 2.09 1.13
C LYS A 58 -10.84 3.32 0.86
N LYS A 59 -10.23 3.89 1.90
CA LYS A 59 -9.29 5.02 1.77
C LYS A 59 -8.09 4.65 0.89
N LEU A 60 -7.53 3.45 1.09
CA LEU A 60 -6.42 2.98 0.27
C LEU A 60 -6.83 2.80 -1.20
N ALA A 61 -8.02 2.25 -1.46
CA ALA A 61 -8.52 2.10 -2.81
C ALA A 61 -8.61 3.44 -3.55
N SER A 62 -9.09 4.49 -2.89
CA SER A 62 -9.11 5.85 -3.45
C SER A 62 -7.72 6.37 -3.81
N VAL A 63 -6.72 6.14 -2.94
CA VAL A 63 -5.32 6.51 -3.19
C VAL A 63 -4.77 5.79 -4.43
N LEU A 64 -4.93 4.46 -4.49
CA LEU A 64 -4.39 3.66 -5.59
C LEU A 64 -5.08 3.97 -6.93
N LEU A 65 -6.39 4.23 -6.92
CA LEU A 65 -7.13 4.63 -8.12
C LEU A 65 -6.68 5.99 -8.65
N ALA A 66 -6.37 6.94 -7.77
CA ALA A 66 -5.86 8.25 -8.17
C ALA A 66 -4.47 8.15 -8.81
N LEU A 67 -3.61 7.27 -8.29
CA LEU A 67 -2.26 7.05 -8.83
C LEU A 67 -2.29 6.28 -10.17
N GLY A 68 -3.14 5.27 -10.30
CA GLY A 68 -3.25 4.49 -11.54
C GLY A 68 -4.00 5.19 -12.68
N ARG A 69 -4.44 6.44 -12.51
CA ARG A 69 -5.06 7.27 -13.56
C ARG A 69 -4.09 8.27 -14.19
N ARG A 70 -2.88 8.41 -13.63
CA ARG A 70 -1.78 9.19 -14.19
C ARG A 70 -1.02 8.36 -15.21
#